data_AF-A0A0Q7DEB8-F1
#
_entry.id   AF-A0A0Q7DEB8-F1
#
_cell.length_a   1.000
_cell.length_b   1.000
_cell.length_c   1.000
_cell.angle_alpha   90.00
_cell.angle_beta   90.00
_cell.angle_gamma   90.00
#
_symmetry.space_group_name_H-M   'P 1'
#
loop_
_entity.id
_entity.type
_entity.pdbx_description
1 polymer ?
#
loop_
_entity_poly.entity_id
_entity_poly.type
_entity_poly.pdbx_seq_one_letter_code
_entity_poly.pdbx_strand_id
1 'polypeptide(L)'
;MPAAVYGSPPLDVIETPKGAAQLSPLFPGSTDIASLAEASLDEIALLVPGGAVEARYLLAQALRVLRPGGTLAAAAPKDRGGLRLKKTLTAFGCEVAETSRRHHRICEVERPSTALELTGALLEGAPRILPVGLWSQPGVFSWDRLDPGSDLLLKNLPQLTGAGADFGCGVGWLSRAVLTSADVTALTLIDLDRRAVDCARHNVVDTRAAFVWADVRTAAKELSGLDFVVMNPPFHDGGQEDRMLGQAFIRAAATALRPGGSLWLTANRHLPYEAALNEAFKAVKPIADGGGYKIYEARR
;
A
#
# COMPACT_ATOMS: atom_id res chain seq x y z
N MET A 1 -29.47 -2.12 5.24
CA MET A 1 -29.06 -1.40 4.02
C MET A 1 -27.62 -1.78 3.76
N PRO A 2 -27.24 -2.27 2.57
CA PRO A 2 -25.86 -2.61 2.28
C PRO A 2 -25.04 -1.32 2.33
N ALA A 3 -24.18 -1.22 3.33
CA ALA A 3 -23.37 -0.06 3.56
C ALA A 3 -21.90 -0.44 3.56
N ALA A 4 -21.04 0.49 3.19
CA ALA A 4 -19.61 0.25 3.16
C ALA A 4 -18.79 1.42 3.70
N VAL A 5 -17.55 1.11 4.07
CA VAL A 5 -16.56 2.08 4.50
C VAL A 5 -15.25 1.80 3.78
N TYR A 6 -14.59 2.86 3.33
CA TYR A 6 -13.24 2.78 2.79
C TYR A 6 -12.26 3.50 3.72
N GLY A 7 -11.35 2.72 4.30
CA GLY A 7 -10.33 3.20 5.23
C GLY A 7 -10.88 3.32 6.64
N SER A 8 -10.27 4.17 7.45
CA SER A 8 -10.72 4.50 8.81
C SER A 8 -11.03 5.99 8.92
N PRO A 9 -12.18 6.46 8.41
CA PRO A 9 -12.58 7.84 8.60
C PRO A 9 -12.62 8.18 10.09
N PRO A 10 -12.08 9.34 10.52
CA PRO A 10 -12.20 9.76 11.90
C PRO A 10 -13.68 9.92 12.29
N LEU A 11 -14.08 9.34 13.42
CA LEU A 11 -15.48 9.35 13.90
C LEU A 11 -16.03 10.76 14.11
N ASP A 12 -15.16 11.74 14.33
CA ASP A 12 -15.52 13.15 14.49
C ASP A 12 -15.38 13.96 13.18
N VAL A 13 -15.23 13.29 12.04
CA VAL A 13 -15.18 13.90 10.70
C VAL A 13 -16.40 13.49 9.87
N ILE A 14 -16.58 12.19 9.60
CA ILE A 14 -17.77 11.64 8.94
C ILE A 14 -18.30 10.44 9.73
N GLU A 15 -19.62 10.24 9.71
CA GLU A 15 -20.24 9.08 10.33
C GLU A 15 -19.97 7.83 9.48
N THR A 16 -19.52 6.75 10.12
CA THR A 16 -19.37 5.45 9.47
C THR A 16 -20.70 4.69 9.60
N PRO A 17 -21.28 4.18 8.49
CA PRO A 17 -22.55 3.46 8.56
C PRO A 17 -22.45 2.23 9.46
N LYS A 18 -23.50 1.96 10.22
CA LYS A 18 -23.54 0.78 11.10
C LYS A 18 -23.52 -0.51 10.27
N GLY A 19 -22.62 -1.43 10.62
CA GLY A 19 -22.45 -2.69 9.89
C GLY A 19 -21.79 -2.55 8.52
N ALA A 20 -21.13 -1.41 8.25
CA ALA A 20 -20.43 -1.17 7.00
C ALA A 20 -19.35 -2.22 6.70
N ALA A 21 -19.36 -2.77 5.49
CA ALA A 21 -18.27 -3.61 5.00
C ALA A 21 -17.02 -2.76 4.71
N GLN A 22 -15.85 -3.19 5.16
CA GLN A 22 -14.58 -2.52 4.85
C GLN A 22 -14.14 -2.84 3.41
N LEU A 23 -13.77 -1.79 2.66
CA LEU A 23 -13.37 -1.88 1.25
C LEU A 23 -11.94 -1.41 0.95
N SER A 24 -11.23 -0.88 1.95
CA SER A 24 -9.85 -0.39 1.73
C SER A 24 -8.87 -1.55 1.60
N PRO A 25 -8.01 -1.54 0.56
CA PRO A 25 -7.00 -2.59 0.34
C PRO A 25 -5.92 -2.64 1.43
N LEU A 26 -5.90 -1.67 2.34
CA LEU A 26 -4.99 -1.61 3.50
C LEU A 26 -5.53 -2.36 4.73
N PHE A 27 -6.70 -2.99 4.62
CA PHE A 27 -7.30 -3.81 5.68
C PHE A 27 -7.36 -5.27 5.22
N PRO A 28 -6.42 -6.13 5.66
CA PRO A 28 -6.44 -7.56 5.35
C PRO A 28 -7.81 -8.20 5.62
N GLY A 29 -8.34 -8.92 4.63
CA GLY A 29 -9.68 -9.53 4.66
C GLY A 29 -10.83 -8.64 4.18
N SER A 30 -10.56 -7.38 3.83
CA SER A 30 -11.55 -6.50 3.18
C SER A 30 -11.89 -6.95 1.75
N THR A 31 -12.98 -6.42 1.21
CA THR A 31 -13.42 -6.71 -0.17
C THR A 31 -12.95 -5.63 -1.14
N ASP A 32 -12.60 -6.00 -2.37
CA ASP A 32 -12.30 -5.03 -3.42
C ASP A 32 -13.57 -4.29 -3.86
N ILE A 33 -13.60 -2.96 -3.72
CA ILE A 33 -14.68 -2.14 -4.27
C ILE A 33 -14.85 -2.34 -5.78
N ALA A 34 -13.77 -2.61 -6.53
CA ALA A 34 -13.84 -2.87 -7.96
C ALA A 34 -14.52 -4.20 -8.31
N SER A 35 -14.57 -5.15 -7.37
CA SER A 35 -15.25 -6.44 -7.55
C SER A 35 -16.75 -6.40 -7.26
N LEU A 36 -17.23 -5.34 -6.60
CA LEU A 36 -18.65 -5.20 -6.29
C LEU A 36 -19.46 -4.90 -7.54
N ALA A 37 -20.68 -5.44 -7.58
CA ALA A 37 -21.66 -5.16 -8.62
C ALA A 37 -22.07 -3.68 -8.62
N GLU A 38 -22.45 -3.16 -9.79
CA GLU A 38 -22.98 -1.80 -9.91
C GLU A 38 -24.29 -1.67 -9.12
N ALA A 39 -24.53 -0.47 -8.57
CA ALA A 39 -25.75 -0.17 -7.82
C ALA A 39 -26.10 -1.17 -6.69
N SER A 40 -25.08 -1.75 -6.03
CA SER A 40 -25.22 -2.75 -4.97
C SER A 40 -25.20 -2.19 -3.55
N LEU A 41 -24.83 -0.92 -3.36
CA LEU A 41 -24.77 -0.25 -2.06
C LEU A 41 -25.81 0.87 -1.93
N ASP A 42 -26.34 1.02 -0.71
CA ASP A 42 -27.24 2.12 -0.33
C ASP A 42 -26.45 3.33 0.20
N GLU A 43 -25.32 3.08 0.88
CA GLU A 43 -24.54 4.10 1.57
C GLU A 43 -23.05 3.75 1.60
N ILE A 44 -22.18 4.75 1.43
CA ILE A 44 -20.73 4.55 1.55
C ILE A 44 -20.03 5.76 2.17
N ALA A 45 -19.14 5.49 3.14
CA ALA A 45 -18.27 6.49 3.75
C ALA A 45 -16.81 6.26 3.32
N LEU A 46 -16.12 7.32 2.88
CA LEU A 46 -14.75 7.24 2.36
C LEU A 46 -13.81 8.16 3.12
N LEU A 47 -12.72 7.61 3.63
CA LEU A 47 -11.50 8.39 3.83
C LEU A 47 -10.71 8.34 2.52
N VAL A 48 -10.82 9.40 1.73
CA VAL A 48 -10.25 9.45 0.38
C VAL A 48 -8.74 9.62 0.47
N PRO A 49 -7.95 8.80 -0.26
CA PRO A 49 -6.50 8.85 -0.18
C PRO A 49 -5.91 10.10 -0.84
N GLY A 50 -4.64 10.37 -0.50
CA GLY A 50 -3.93 11.59 -0.91
C GLY A 50 -3.53 11.64 -2.40
N GLY A 51 -3.36 10.49 -3.07
CA GLY A 51 -3.00 10.42 -4.49
C GLY A 51 -4.13 10.92 -5.40
N ALA A 52 -3.83 11.76 -6.40
CA ALA A 52 -4.86 12.36 -7.25
C ALA A 52 -5.59 11.32 -8.11
N VAL A 53 -4.85 10.45 -8.80
CA VAL A 53 -5.43 9.37 -9.65
C VAL A 53 -6.17 8.35 -8.78
N GLU A 54 -5.56 7.93 -7.67
CA GLU A 54 -6.15 7.00 -6.71
C GLU A 54 -7.47 7.54 -6.13
N ALA A 55 -7.50 8.81 -5.72
CA ALA A 55 -8.71 9.45 -5.20
C ALA A 55 -9.83 9.50 -6.24
N ARG A 56 -9.51 9.88 -7.48
CA ARG A 56 -10.49 9.90 -8.57
C ARG A 56 -11.06 8.52 -8.85
N TYR A 57 -10.19 7.51 -8.89
CA TYR A 57 -10.57 6.12 -9.09
C TYR A 57 -11.50 5.63 -7.98
N LEU A 58 -11.14 5.88 -6.71
CA LEU A 58 -11.97 5.50 -5.57
C LEU A 58 -13.34 6.18 -5.61
N LEU A 59 -13.40 7.49 -5.87
CA LEU A 59 -14.66 8.23 -5.96
C LEU A 59 -15.54 7.70 -7.10
N ALA A 60 -14.94 7.38 -8.26
CA ALA A 60 -15.66 6.80 -9.38
C ALA A 60 -16.18 5.39 -9.07
N GLN A 61 -15.38 4.56 -8.40
CA GLN A 61 -15.79 3.23 -7.93
C GLN A 61 -16.93 3.32 -6.92
N ALA A 62 -16.83 4.21 -5.92
CA ALA A 62 -17.87 4.43 -4.91
C ALA A 62 -19.19 4.87 -5.55
N LEU A 63 -19.12 5.80 -6.51
CA LEU A 63 -20.28 6.18 -7.30
C LEU A 63 -20.83 4.96 -8.05
N ARG A 64 -20.02 4.23 -8.84
CA ARG A 64 -20.47 3.05 -9.62
C ARG A 64 -21.25 2.03 -8.78
N VAL A 65 -20.77 1.72 -7.57
CA VAL A 65 -21.38 0.70 -6.70
C VAL A 65 -22.59 1.21 -5.92
N LEU A 66 -22.78 2.52 -5.77
CA LEU A 66 -23.99 3.08 -5.16
C LEU A 66 -25.19 2.99 -6.11
N ARG A 67 -26.36 2.69 -5.58
CA ARG A 67 -27.62 2.82 -6.34
C ARG A 67 -28.02 4.29 -6.49
N PRO A 68 -28.82 4.66 -7.51
CA PRO A 68 -29.48 5.96 -7.53
C PRO A 68 -30.22 6.26 -6.22
N GLY A 69 -30.07 7.47 -5.68
CA GLY A 69 -30.57 7.87 -4.37
C GLY A 69 -29.73 7.38 -3.18
N GLY A 70 -28.68 6.59 -3.41
CA GLY A 70 -27.73 6.18 -2.38
C GLY A 70 -26.80 7.32 -1.95
N THR A 71 -26.29 7.28 -0.73
CA THR A 71 -25.50 8.38 -0.15
C THR A 71 -24.01 8.08 -0.12
N LEU A 72 -23.21 9.09 -0.48
CA LEU A 72 -21.76 9.11 -0.38
C LEU A 72 -21.33 10.21 0.59
N ALA A 73 -20.58 9.84 1.62
CA ALA A 73 -19.81 10.77 2.45
C ALA A 73 -18.32 10.60 2.18
N ALA A 74 -17.67 11.58 1.56
CA ALA A 74 -16.26 11.55 1.23
C ALA A 74 -15.48 12.60 2.02
N ALA A 75 -14.46 12.17 2.77
CA ALA A 75 -13.59 13.06 3.54
C ALA A 75 -12.13 12.88 3.16
N ALA A 76 -11.37 13.98 3.13
CA ALA A 76 -9.92 13.95 3.08
C ALA A 76 -9.31 15.17 3.79
N PRO A 77 -8.10 15.06 4.36
CA PRO A 77 -7.38 16.21 4.91
C PRO A 77 -7.20 17.30 3.85
N LYS A 78 -7.36 18.57 4.24
CA LYS A 78 -7.30 19.72 3.31
C LYS A 78 -5.95 19.80 2.59
N ASP A 79 -4.87 19.55 3.32
CA ASP A 79 -3.49 19.50 2.82
C ASP A 79 -3.18 18.23 2.02
N ARG A 80 -4.06 17.22 2.05
CA ARG A 80 -3.88 15.94 1.35
C ARG A 80 -5.10 15.56 0.52
N GLY A 81 -5.47 16.47 -0.38
CA GLY A 81 -6.47 16.19 -1.41
C GLY A 81 -7.91 16.52 -1.06
N GLY A 82 -8.20 16.98 0.16
CA GLY A 82 -9.52 17.46 0.52
C GLY A 82 -10.03 18.54 -0.43
N LEU A 83 -9.17 19.50 -0.80
CA LEU A 83 -9.56 20.65 -1.64
C LEU A 83 -9.98 20.28 -3.08
N ARG A 84 -9.67 19.07 -3.57
CA ARG A 84 -10.07 18.62 -4.92
C ARG A 84 -11.36 17.81 -4.94
N LEU A 85 -11.91 17.40 -3.77
CA LEU A 85 -13.06 16.49 -3.70
C LEU A 85 -14.28 17.05 -4.42
N LYS A 86 -14.73 18.26 -4.04
CA LYS A 86 -15.90 18.90 -4.65
C LYS A 86 -15.75 19.03 -6.16
N LYS A 87 -14.63 19.57 -6.63
CA LYS A 87 -14.35 19.71 -8.07
C LYS A 87 -14.41 18.37 -8.81
N THR A 88 -13.87 17.31 -8.21
CA THR A 88 -13.88 15.96 -8.81
C THR A 88 -15.28 15.39 -8.90
N LEU A 89 -16.04 15.43 -7.81
CA LEU A 89 -17.41 14.92 -7.75
C LEU A 89 -18.36 15.70 -8.67
N THR A 90 -18.26 17.03 -8.72
CA THR A 90 -19.02 17.86 -9.66
C THR A 90 -18.67 17.52 -11.11
N ALA A 91 -17.40 17.28 -11.43
CA ALA A 91 -16.97 16.87 -12.77
C ALA A 91 -17.52 15.49 -13.19
N PHE A 92 -17.87 14.63 -12.23
CA PHE A 92 -18.57 13.37 -12.51
C PHE A 92 -20.06 13.53 -12.75
N GLY A 93 -20.63 14.72 -12.49
CA GLY A 93 -22.06 15.01 -12.64
C GLY A 93 -22.85 15.01 -11.33
N CYS A 94 -22.17 15.07 -10.18
CA CYS A 94 -22.84 15.10 -8.87
C CYS A 94 -23.11 16.54 -8.39
N GLU A 95 -24.27 16.73 -7.77
CA GLU A 95 -24.48 17.84 -6.84
C GLU A 95 -23.78 17.52 -5.51
N VAL A 96 -23.07 18.49 -4.94
CA VAL A 96 -22.16 18.25 -3.81
C VAL A 96 -22.43 19.26 -2.69
N ALA A 97 -22.85 18.76 -1.54
CA ALA A 97 -22.82 19.51 -0.28
C ALA A 97 -21.40 19.46 0.29
N GLU A 98 -20.85 20.62 0.66
CA GLU A 98 -19.45 20.73 1.08
C GLU A 98 -19.33 21.39 2.46
N THR A 99 -18.69 20.70 3.40
CA THR A 99 -18.41 21.21 4.74
C THR A 99 -16.93 21.05 5.11
N SER A 100 -16.53 21.48 6.30
CA SER A 100 -15.17 21.31 6.81
C SER A 100 -15.20 21.02 8.29
N ARG A 101 -14.42 20.03 8.73
CA ARG A 101 -14.31 19.66 10.14
C ARG A 101 -12.93 19.07 10.41
N ARG A 102 -12.29 19.40 11.55
CA ARG A 102 -10.97 18.85 11.96
C ARG A 102 -9.92 18.82 10.85
N HIS A 103 -9.72 19.94 10.15
CA HIS A 103 -8.79 20.05 8.99
C HIS A 103 -9.11 19.13 7.80
N HIS A 104 -10.25 18.47 7.77
CA HIS A 104 -10.76 17.72 6.63
C HIS A 104 -11.73 18.56 5.82
N ARG A 105 -11.73 18.31 4.52
CA ARG A 105 -12.82 18.66 3.62
C ARG A 105 -13.76 17.47 3.54
N ILE A 106 -15.05 17.72 3.66
CA ILE A 106 -16.11 16.71 3.58
C ILE A 106 -17.02 17.08 2.41
N CYS A 107 -17.33 16.10 1.58
CA CYS A 107 -18.27 16.19 0.48
C CYS A 107 -19.35 15.12 0.63
N GLU A 108 -20.60 15.54 0.67
CA GLU A 108 -21.76 14.67 0.73
C GLU A 108 -22.50 14.74 -0.60
N VAL A 109 -22.89 13.57 -1.11
CA VAL A 109 -23.54 13.39 -2.41
C VAL A 109 -24.66 12.38 -2.26
N GLU A 110 -25.85 12.73 -2.71
CA GLU A 110 -26.86 11.75 -3.09
C GLU A 110 -26.62 11.36 -4.55
N ARG A 111 -26.46 10.07 -4.83
CA ARG A 111 -26.14 9.61 -6.18
C ARG A 111 -27.31 9.90 -7.13
N PRO A 112 -27.12 10.71 -8.19
CA PRO A 112 -28.22 11.05 -9.08
C PRO A 112 -28.68 9.83 -9.89
N SER A 113 -29.91 9.89 -10.38
CA SER A 113 -30.46 8.90 -11.33
C SER A 113 -29.97 9.10 -12.77
N THR A 114 -29.35 10.25 -13.06
CA THR A 114 -28.77 10.57 -14.37
C THR A 114 -27.44 9.84 -14.59
N ALA A 115 -27.05 9.72 -15.85
CA ALA A 115 -25.73 9.21 -16.21
C ALA A 115 -24.60 10.06 -15.60
N LEU A 116 -23.47 9.41 -15.28
CA LEU A 116 -22.31 10.02 -14.66
C LEU A 116 -21.05 9.74 -15.48
N GLU A 117 -20.13 10.69 -15.46
CA GLU A 117 -18.89 10.66 -16.25
C GLU A 117 -17.75 9.92 -15.52
N LEU A 118 -17.91 8.60 -15.32
CA LEU A 118 -17.00 7.80 -14.49
C LEU A 118 -15.88 7.10 -15.27
N THR A 119 -16.12 6.77 -16.55
CA THR A 119 -15.28 5.89 -17.37
C THR A 119 -13.81 6.29 -17.39
N GLY A 120 -13.53 7.59 -17.58
CA GLY A 120 -12.15 8.09 -17.64
C GLY A 120 -11.38 7.83 -16.33
N ALA A 121 -12.01 8.10 -15.18
CA ALA A 121 -11.38 7.88 -13.88
C ALA A 121 -11.22 6.39 -13.55
N LEU A 122 -12.18 5.56 -13.95
CA LEU A 122 -12.10 4.10 -13.80
C LEU A 122 -10.92 3.52 -14.59
N LEU A 123 -10.75 3.93 -15.86
CA LEU A 123 -9.62 3.49 -16.69
C LEU A 123 -8.27 4.02 -16.18
N GLU A 124 -8.21 5.30 -15.79
CA GLU A 124 -6.98 5.94 -15.32
C GLU A 124 -6.45 5.31 -14.02
N GLY A 125 -7.33 4.81 -13.15
CA GLY A 125 -6.96 4.18 -11.88
C GLY A 125 -6.90 2.65 -11.86
N ALA A 126 -7.29 1.99 -12.95
CA ALA A 126 -7.25 0.53 -13.05
C ALA A 126 -5.81 -0.01 -13.05
N PRO A 127 -5.58 -1.23 -12.52
CA PRO A 127 -4.31 -1.94 -12.70
C PRO A 127 -3.95 -2.09 -14.18
N ARG A 128 -2.67 -1.94 -14.51
CA ARG A 128 -2.16 -2.02 -15.89
C ARG A 128 -0.70 -2.41 -15.94
N ILE A 129 -0.27 -2.91 -17.09
CA ILE A 129 1.15 -3.07 -17.41
C ILE A 129 1.71 -1.69 -17.79
N LEU A 130 2.78 -1.29 -17.12
CA LEU A 130 3.51 -0.06 -17.41
C LEU A 130 4.55 -0.27 -18.52
N PRO A 131 5.10 0.81 -19.12
CA PRO A 131 6.16 0.70 -20.13
C PRO A 131 7.39 -0.12 -19.68
N VAL A 132 7.65 -0.17 -18.38
CA VAL A 132 8.71 -0.99 -17.77
C VAL A 132 8.38 -2.49 -17.71
N GLY A 133 7.22 -2.91 -18.22
CA GLY A 133 6.81 -4.32 -18.30
C GLY A 133 6.27 -4.92 -17.00
N LEU A 134 5.95 -4.11 -16.00
CA LEU A 134 5.32 -4.56 -14.76
C LEU A 134 3.85 -4.15 -14.68
N TRP A 135 3.04 -5.06 -14.16
CA TRP A 135 1.75 -4.75 -13.57
C TRP A 135 1.92 -3.82 -12.38
N SER A 136 1.12 -2.77 -12.36
CA SER A 136 1.08 -1.79 -11.29
C SER A 136 -0.29 -1.11 -11.24
N GLN A 137 -0.56 -0.37 -10.17
CA GLN A 137 -1.80 0.37 -10.00
C GLN A 137 -1.57 1.70 -9.25
N PRO A 138 -2.19 2.81 -9.68
CA PRO A 138 -2.19 4.05 -8.92
C PRO A 138 -2.62 3.85 -7.46
N GLY A 139 -1.81 4.38 -6.55
CA GLY A 139 -1.98 4.22 -5.09
C GLY A 139 -1.01 3.22 -4.47
N VAL A 140 -0.44 2.30 -5.25
CA VAL A 140 0.68 1.44 -4.80
C VAL A 140 1.96 2.27 -4.69
N PHE A 141 2.86 1.89 -3.76
CA PHE A 141 4.16 2.56 -3.61
C PHE A 141 4.95 2.57 -4.93
N SER A 142 5.47 3.75 -5.29
CA SER A 142 6.20 4.00 -6.53
C SER A 142 5.52 3.41 -7.78
N TRP A 143 4.18 3.47 -7.83
CA TRP A 143 3.43 2.71 -8.83
C TRP A 143 3.87 2.97 -10.28
N ASP A 144 4.28 4.19 -10.65
CA ASP A 144 4.57 4.60 -12.03
C ASP A 144 6.07 4.56 -12.42
N ARG A 145 6.96 4.21 -11.51
CA ARG A 145 8.42 4.28 -11.73
C ARG A 145 9.19 3.34 -10.81
N LEU A 146 10.44 3.07 -11.13
CA LEU A 146 11.35 2.43 -10.18
C LEU A 146 11.70 3.40 -9.04
N ASP A 147 11.52 2.95 -7.81
CA ASP A 147 11.93 3.69 -6.63
C ASP A 147 13.47 3.72 -6.52
N PRO A 148 14.11 4.90 -6.38
CA PRO A 148 15.56 5.00 -6.30
C PRO A 148 16.19 4.26 -5.11
N GLY A 149 15.47 4.14 -3.99
CA GLY A 149 15.92 3.39 -2.82
C GLY A 149 15.95 1.87 -3.09
N SER A 150 14.94 1.37 -3.79
CA SER A 150 14.86 -0.01 -4.27
C SER A 150 15.94 -0.29 -5.32
N ASP A 151 16.16 0.63 -6.26
CA ASP A 151 17.22 0.55 -7.27
C ASP A 151 18.62 0.48 -6.64
N LEU A 152 18.86 1.30 -5.60
CA LEU A 152 20.13 1.26 -4.87
C LEU A 152 20.32 -0.08 -4.16
N LEU A 153 19.27 -0.64 -3.56
CA LEU A 153 19.34 -1.96 -2.93
C LEU A 153 19.66 -3.05 -3.95
N LEU A 154 18.96 -3.08 -5.08
CA LEU A 154 19.19 -4.05 -6.16
C LEU A 154 20.64 -4.07 -6.64
N LYS A 155 21.24 -2.90 -6.83
CA LYS A 155 22.64 -2.78 -7.28
C LYS A 155 23.66 -3.32 -6.28
N ASN A 156 23.28 -3.46 -5.02
CA ASN A 156 24.15 -3.86 -3.92
C ASN A 156 23.74 -5.19 -3.28
N LEU A 157 22.66 -5.82 -3.76
CA LEU A 157 22.15 -7.07 -3.24
C LEU A 157 23.06 -8.21 -3.71
N PRO A 158 23.59 -9.05 -2.81
CA PRO A 158 24.36 -10.21 -3.22
C PRO A 158 23.43 -11.28 -3.80
N GLN A 159 24.01 -12.31 -4.39
CA GLN A 159 23.27 -13.54 -4.65
C GLN A 159 22.86 -14.17 -3.31
N LEU A 160 21.55 -14.22 -3.07
CA LEU A 160 20.96 -14.79 -1.85
C LEU A 160 20.74 -16.30 -2.04
N THR A 161 20.69 -17.02 -0.92
CA THR A 161 20.57 -18.48 -0.88
C THR A 161 19.61 -18.90 0.23
N GLY A 162 18.88 -19.99 0.02
CA GLY A 162 17.94 -20.56 1.00
C GLY A 162 16.56 -19.91 0.97
N ALA A 163 15.84 -19.97 2.09
CA ALA A 163 14.48 -19.46 2.21
C ALA A 163 14.48 -18.04 2.77
N GLY A 164 13.73 -17.14 2.16
CA GLY A 164 13.66 -15.75 2.62
C GLY A 164 12.30 -15.08 2.47
N ALA A 165 12.26 -13.79 2.78
CA ALA A 165 11.08 -12.96 2.62
C ALA A 165 11.38 -11.56 2.08
N ASP A 166 10.40 -10.98 1.39
CA ASP A 166 10.38 -9.58 0.95
C ASP A 166 9.29 -8.84 1.75
N PHE A 167 9.71 -8.01 2.70
CA PHE A 167 8.80 -7.29 3.60
C PHE A 167 8.46 -5.91 3.05
N GLY A 168 7.18 -5.69 2.76
CA GLY A 168 6.73 -4.54 1.98
C GLY A 168 7.09 -4.72 0.51
N CYS A 169 6.72 -5.87 -0.06
CA CYS A 169 7.20 -6.30 -1.38
C CYS A 169 6.78 -5.37 -2.53
N GLY A 170 5.79 -4.50 -2.31
CA GLY A 170 5.23 -3.64 -3.35
C GLY A 170 4.76 -4.49 -4.53
N VAL A 171 5.06 -4.04 -5.74
CA VAL A 171 4.76 -4.77 -6.99
C VAL A 171 5.71 -5.94 -7.27
N GLY A 172 6.58 -6.33 -6.32
CA GLY A 172 7.49 -7.48 -6.44
C GLY A 172 8.83 -7.19 -7.11
N TRP A 173 9.27 -5.93 -7.17
CA TRP A 173 10.48 -5.54 -7.91
C TRP A 173 11.76 -6.17 -7.33
N LEU A 174 11.95 -6.09 -6.00
CA LEU A 174 13.08 -6.73 -5.31
C LEU A 174 13.01 -8.26 -5.45
N SER A 175 11.82 -8.81 -5.24
CA SER A 175 11.56 -10.24 -5.36
C SER A 175 11.95 -10.84 -6.72
N ARG A 176 11.69 -10.15 -7.84
CA ARG A 176 12.13 -10.61 -9.17
C ARG A 176 13.65 -10.77 -9.25
N ALA A 177 14.40 -9.85 -8.66
CA ALA A 177 15.87 -9.92 -8.65
C ALA A 177 16.37 -11.02 -7.71
N VAL A 178 15.80 -11.14 -6.51
CA VAL A 178 16.13 -12.22 -5.55
C VAL A 178 15.98 -13.60 -6.19
N LEU A 179 14.86 -13.82 -6.89
CA LEU A 179 14.55 -15.11 -7.51
C LEU A 179 15.40 -15.42 -8.75
N THR A 180 16.24 -14.51 -9.24
CA THR A 180 17.23 -14.87 -10.28
C THR A 180 18.29 -15.86 -9.77
N SER A 181 18.52 -15.90 -8.46
CA SER A 181 19.38 -16.89 -7.83
C SER A 181 18.68 -18.26 -7.80
N ALA A 182 19.31 -19.29 -8.39
CA ALA A 182 18.83 -20.66 -8.31
C ALA A 182 18.94 -21.25 -6.89
N ASP A 183 19.78 -20.68 -6.04
CA ASP A 183 20.03 -21.13 -4.67
C ASP A 183 18.95 -20.64 -3.70
N VAL A 184 18.09 -19.70 -4.10
CA VAL A 184 16.89 -19.34 -3.33
C VAL A 184 15.89 -20.48 -3.45
N THR A 185 15.50 -21.06 -2.32
CA THR A 185 14.61 -22.23 -2.26
C THR A 185 13.15 -21.83 -2.05
N ALA A 186 12.89 -20.69 -1.39
CA ALA A 186 11.55 -20.13 -1.19
C ALA A 186 11.63 -18.61 -0.96
N LEU A 187 10.62 -17.87 -1.39
CA LEU A 187 10.48 -16.44 -1.11
C LEU A 187 9.05 -16.10 -0.73
N THR A 188 8.85 -15.57 0.48
CA THR A 188 7.55 -15.05 0.92
C THR A 188 7.47 -13.55 0.71
N LEU A 189 6.57 -13.10 -0.15
CA LEU A 189 6.29 -11.69 -0.42
C LEU A 189 5.14 -11.24 0.46
N ILE A 190 5.35 -10.20 1.26
CA ILE A 190 4.36 -9.70 2.22
C ILE A 190 4.15 -8.21 2.00
N ASP A 191 2.89 -7.79 1.83
CA ASP A 191 2.53 -6.38 1.78
C ASP A 191 1.16 -6.14 2.46
N LEU A 192 1.01 -4.94 3.03
CA LEU A 192 -0.25 -4.51 3.65
C LEU A 192 -1.28 -4.12 2.60
N ASP A 193 -0.84 -3.65 1.42
CA ASP A 193 -1.72 -3.23 0.34
C ASP A 193 -2.06 -4.42 -0.57
N ARG A 194 -3.33 -4.84 -0.56
CA ARG A 194 -3.85 -5.89 -1.45
C ARG A 194 -3.45 -5.65 -2.91
N ARG A 195 -3.50 -4.40 -3.37
CA ARG A 195 -3.19 -4.05 -4.77
C ARG A 195 -1.73 -4.33 -5.10
N ALA A 196 -0.83 -4.08 -4.16
CA ALA A 196 0.59 -4.39 -4.30
C ALA A 196 0.79 -5.90 -4.44
N VAL A 197 0.17 -6.69 -3.55
CA VAL A 197 0.21 -8.16 -3.59
C VAL A 197 -0.35 -8.72 -4.91
N ASP A 198 -1.48 -8.20 -5.37
CA ASP A 198 -2.10 -8.61 -6.63
C ASP A 198 -1.19 -8.27 -7.83
N CYS A 199 -0.55 -7.09 -7.84
CA CYS A 199 0.45 -6.74 -8.85
C CYS A 199 1.68 -7.66 -8.77
N ALA A 200 2.18 -7.96 -7.57
CA ALA A 200 3.32 -8.84 -7.36
C ALA A 200 3.05 -10.26 -7.90
N ARG A 201 1.83 -10.80 -7.72
CA ARG A 201 1.41 -12.09 -8.28
C ARG A 201 1.52 -12.13 -9.81
N HIS A 202 1.19 -11.02 -10.47
CA HIS A 202 1.34 -10.93 -11.92
C HIS A 202 2.81 -10.75 -12.36
N ASN A 203 3.61 -10.04 -11.56
CA ASN A 203 5.00 -9.70 -11.91
C ASN A 203 6.01 -10.80 -11.58
N VAL A 204 5.71 -11.64 -10.60
CA VAL A 204 6.59 -12.69 -10.07
C VAL A 204 5.99 -14.05 -10.38
N VAL A 205 6.27 -14.57 -11.57
CA VAL A 205 5.83 -15.90 -12.01
C VAL A 205 6.93 -16.92 -11.71
N ASP A 206 7.00 -17.35 -10.45
CA ASP A 206 7.97 -18.33 -9.95
C ASP A 206 7.33 -19.25 -8.92
N THR A 207 7.55 -20.56 -9.02
CA THR A 207 6.93 -21.55 -8.11
C THR A 207 7.47 -21.48 -6.68
N ARG A 208 8.59 -20.78 -6.46
CA ARG A 208 9.17 -20.55 -5.13
C ARG A 208 8.55 -19.35 -4.41
N ALA A 209 7.74 -18.56 -5.11
CA ALA A 209 7.12 -17.35 -4.56
C ALA A 209 5.78 -17.67 -3.86
N ALA A 210 5.64 -17.20 -2.62
CA ALA A 210 4.39 -17.20 -1.87
C ALA A 210 3.96 -15.74 -1.60
N PHE A 211 2.66 -15.45 -1.65
CA PHE A 211 2.14 -14.08 -1.56
C PHE A 211 1.18 -13.94 -0.38
N VAL A 212 1.48 -13.02 0.53
CA VAL A 212 0.71 -12.80 1.77
C VAL A 212 0.24 -11.34 1.83
N TRP A 213 -1.08 -11.15 1.85
CA TRP A 213 -1.69 -9.86 2.12
C TRP A 213 -1.90 -9.70 3.62
N ALA A 214 -0.96 -9.03 4.28
CA ALA A 214 -0.96 -8.86 5.72
C ALA A 214 -0.06 -7.70 6.18
N ASP A 215 -0.29 -7.24 7.40
CA ASP A 215 0.65 -6.34 8.06
C ASP A 215 1.89 -7.12 8.52
N VAL A 216 3.06 -6.78 7.97
CA VAL A 216 4.37 -7.36 8.32
C VAL A 216 4.59 -7.40 9.84
N ARG A 217 4.16 -6.38 10.59
CA ARG A 217 4.32 -6.30 12.06
C ARG A 217 3.63 -7.45 12.80
N THR A 218 2.61 -8.05 12.16
CA THR A 218 1.86 -9.19 12.69
C THR A 218 2.25 -10.49 12.01
N ALA A 219 2.25 -10.52 10.67
CA ALA A 219 2.52 -11.72 9.87
C ALA A 219 3.94 -12.26 10.04
N ALA A 220 4.93 -11.39 10.26
CA ALA A 220 6.31 -11.85 10.47
C ALA A 220 6.47 -12.73 11.72
N LYS A 221 5.53 -12.73 12.67
CA LYS A 221 5.54 -13.60 13.85
C LYS A 221 5.24 -15.07 13.51
N GLU A 222 4.60 -15.31 12.38
CA GLU A 222 4.30 -16.65 11.87
C GLU A 222 5.46 -17.19 11.02
N LEU A 223 6.43 -16.33 10.68
CA LEU A 223 7.65 -16.70 9.99
C LEU A 223 8.77 -16.99 10.99
N SER A 224 9.57 -18.01 10.70
CA SER A 224 10.77 -18.30 11.46
C SER A 224 11.78 -19.05 10.61
N GLY A 225 13.05 -19.01 11.02
CA GLY A 225 14.09 -19.81 10.38
C GLY A 225 14.58 -19.31 9.03
N LEU A 226 14.22 -18.08 8.62
CA LEU A 226 14.61 -17.53 7.32
C LEU A 226 16.12 -17.30 7.22
N ASP A 227 16.70 -17.60 6.06
CA ASP A 227 18.08 -17.30 5.69
C ASP A 227 18.30 -15.81 5.43
N PHE A 228 17.31 -15.16 4.82
CA PHE A 228 17.38 -13.74 4.51
C PHE A 228 16.02 -13.04 4.55
N VAL A 229 16.07 -11.72 4.77
CA VAL A 229 14.95 -10.80 4.54
C VAL A 229 15.47 -9.65 3.70
N VAL A 230 14.72 -9.26 2.66
CA VAL A 230 14.95 -8.04 1.90
C VAL A 230 13.80 -7.06 2.17
N MET A 231 14.07 -5.76 2.24
CA MET A 231 13.00 -4.77 2.36
C MET A 231 13.43 -3.36 1.95
N ASN A 232 12.47 -2.64 1.38
CA ASN A 232 12.49 -1.18 1.35
C ASN A 232 11.30 -0.69 2.21
N PRO A 233 11.50 -0.53 3.52
CA PRO A 233 10.41 -0.34 4.45
C PRO A 233 9.70 1.01 4.20
N PRO A 234 8.38 1.06 4.40
CA PRO A 234 7.63 2.31 4.30
C PRO A 234 8.12 3.31 5.34
N PHE A 235 8.25 4.57 4.93
CA PHE A 235 8.67 5.68 5.78
C PHE A 235 7.55 6.69 6.05
N HIS A 236 6.37 6.49 5.47
CA HIS A 236 5.16 7.27 5.75
C HIS A 236 3.99 6.35 6.10
N ASP A 237 3.32 6.60 7.23
CA ASP A 237 1.99 6.06 7.51
C ASP A 237 0.96 7.18 7.34
N GLY A 238 -0.03 6.96 6.49
CA GLY A 238 -1.07 7.94 6.20
C GLY A 238 -0.54 9.34 5.92
N GLY A 239 0.63 9.49 5.29
CA GLY A 239 1.26 10.76 4.91
C GLY A 239 2.01 11.53 6.01
N GLN A 240 2.35 10.90 7.14
CA GLN A 240 3.30 11.43 8.13
C GLN A 240 4.52 10.52 8.21
N GLU A 241 5.72 11.08 8.38
CA GLU A 241 6.94 10.30 8.62
C GLU A 241 6.78 9.45 9.89
N ASP A 242 6.68 8.12 9.75
CA ASP A 242 6.55 7.21 10.89
C ASP A 242 7.85 6.44 11.10
N ARG A 243 8.67 6.98 12.01
CA ARG A 243 9.92 6.36 12.43
C ARG A 243 9.69 5.00 13.09
N MET A 244 8.57 4.82 13.78
CA MET A 244 8.26 3.58 14.49
C MET A 244 7.96 2.45 13.51
N LEU A 245 7.41 2.76 12.34
CA LEU A 245 7.08 1.77 11.32
C LEU A 245 8.33 1.07 10.77
N GLY A 246 9.33 1.83 10.34
CA GLY A 246 10.60 1.26 9.86
C GLY A 246 11.33 0.44 10.94
N GLN A 247 11.30 0.91 12.19
CA GLN A 247 11.88 0.16 13.32
C GLN A 247 11.10 -1.12 13.63
N ALA A 248 9.78 -1.12 13.49
CA ALA A 248 8.96 -2.31 13.65
C ALA A 248 9.27 -3.35 12.56
N PHE A 249 9.50 -2.92 11.32
CA PHE A 249 9.96 -3.79 10.22
C PHE A 249 11.33 -4.41 10.52
N ILE A 250 12.29 -3.64 11.03
CA ILE A 250 13.59 -4.16 11.48
C ILE A 250 13.43 -5.26 12.53
N ARG A 251 12.62 -5.00 13.56
CA ARG A 251 12.37 -5.98 14.64
C ARG A 251 11.64 -7.23 14.14
N ALA A 252 10.70 -7.06 13.22
CA ALA A 252 10.00 -8.15 12.53
C ALA A 252 11.00 -9.04 11.76
N ALA A 253 11.90 -8.44 10.99
CA ALA A 253 12.93 -9.17 10.25
C ALA A 253 13.87 -9.94 11.19
N ALA A 254 14.36 -9.29 12.26
CA ALA A 254 15.23 -9.94 13.25
C ALA A 254 14.55 -11.14 13.96
N THR A 255 13.23 -11.11 14.11
CA THR A 255 12.45 -12.21 14.70
C THR A 255 12.31 -13.38 13.74
N ALA A 256 12.06 -13.11 12.45
CA ALA A 256 11.82 -14.13 11.43
C ALA A 256 13.11 -14.85 10.97
N LEU A 257 14.27 -14.19 11.04
CA LEU A 257 15.56 -14.74 10.61
C LEU A 257 16.07 -15.85 11.54
N ARG A 258 16.78 -16.85 11.02
CA ARG A 258 17.56 -17.81 11.83
C ARG A 258 18.85 -17.17 12.36
N PRO A 259 19.52 -17.76 13.39
CA PRO A 259 20.87 -17.34 13.75
C PRO A 259 21.81 -17.38 12.53
N GLY A 260 22.54 -16.28 12.27
CA GLY A 260 23.37 -16.12 11.08
C GLY A 260 22.64 -15.67 9.82
N GLY A 261 21.29 -15.58 9.84
CA GLY A 261 20.50 -15.02 8.75
C GLY A 261 20.73 -13.51 8.57
N SER A 262 20.47 -13.00 7.37
CA SER A 262 20.79 -11.62 6.99
C SER A 262 19.57 -10.78 6.61
N LEU A 263 19.54 -9.54 7.07
CA LEU A 263 18.62 -8.51 6.61
C LEU A 263 19.34 -7.59 5.63
N TRP A 264 18.74 -7.37 4.46
CA TRP A 264 19.16 -6.40 3.46
C TRP A 264 18.09 -5.32 3.35
N LEU A 265 18.41 -4.10 3.78
CA LEU A 265 17.43 -3.01 3.78
C LEU A 265 17.93 -1.74 3.10
N THR A 266 16.98 -1.04 2.47
CA THR A 266 17.10 0.38 2.17
C THR A 266 16.68 1.20 3.39
N ALA A 267 17.45 2.21 3.75
CA ALA A 267 17.14 3.16 4.80
C ALA A 267 17.20 4.59 4.26
N ASN A 268 16.21 5.42 4.58
CA ASN A 268 16.29 6.85 4.31
C ASN A 268 17.37 7.49 5.18
N ARG A 269 18.25 8.31 4.59
CA ARG A 269 19.43 8.88 5.27
C ARG A 269 19.09 9.71 6.52
N HIS A 270 17.92 10.36 6.55
CA HIS A 270 17.49 11.24 7.63
C HIS A 270 16.79 10.51 8.79
N LEU A 271 16.47 9.22 8.61
CA LEU A 271 15.75 8.42 9.59
C LEU A 271 16.72 7.60 10.46
N PRO A 272 16.45 7.44 11.77
CA PRO A 272 17.36 6.79 12.71
C PRO A 272 17.25 5.26 12.67
N TYR A 273 17.53 4.66 11.51
CA TYR A 273 17.48 3.19 11.32
C TYR A 273 18.60 2.48 12.07
N GLU A 274 19.78 3.11 12.19
CA GLU A 274 20.99 2.52 12.78
C GLU A 274 20.78 2.10 14.24
N ALA A 275 20.03 2.88 15.02
CA ALA A 275 19.73 2.56 16.42
C ALA A 275 18.95 1.24 16.54
N ALA A 276 17.87 1.10 15.75
CA ALA A 276 17.07 -0.12 15.75
C ALA A 276 17.81 -1.33 15.16
N LEU A 277 18.67 -1.11 14.15
CA LEU A 277 19.51 -2.17 13.59
C LEU A 277 20.52 -2.69 14.64
N ASN A 278 21.22 -1.79 15.34
CA ASN A 278 22.20 -2.16 16.35
C ASN A 278 21.57 -2.80 17.59
N GLU A 279 20.32 -2.47 17.90
CA GLU A 279 19.55 -3.12 18.96
C GLU A 279 19.12 -4.55 18.55
N ALA A 280 18.69 -4.73 17.31
CA ALA A 280 18.07 -5.98 16.85
C ALA A 280 19.07 -7.02 16.28
N PHE A 281 20.26 -6.60 15.86
CA PHE A 281 21.23 -7.45 15.16
C PHE A 281 22.63 -7.41 15.80
N LYS A 282 23.38 -8.51 15.67
CA LYS A 282 24.74 -8.63 16.23
C LYS A 282 25.79 -7.84 15.44
N ALA A 283 25.58 -7.73 14.12
CA ALA A 283 26.49 -7.01 13.23
C ALA A 283 25.66 -6.23 12.21
N VAL A 284 26.00 -4.97 12.01
CA VAL A 284 25.37 -4.07 11.05
C VAL A 284 26.47 -3.43 10.21
N LYS A 285 26.38 -3.60 8.88
CA LYS A 285 27.36 -3.10 7.93
C LYS A 285 26.68 -2.17 6.91
N PRO A 286 27.11 -0.90 6.80
CA PRO A 286 26.70 -0.07 5.68
C PRO A 286 27.37 -0.60 4.40
N ILE A 287 26.56 -0.82 3.37
CA ILE A 287 27.00 -1.37 2.07
C ILE A 287 27.14 -0.26 1.03
N ALA A 288 26.17 0.67 1.00
CA ALA A 288 26.18 1.79 0.08
C ALA A 288 25.48 3.01 0.69
N ASP A 289 25.83 4.20 0.20
CA ASP A 289 25.20 5.47 0.54
C ASP A 289 25.09 6.31 -0.75
N GLY A 290 23.87 6.66 -1.16
CA GLY A 290 23.64 7.36 -2.43
C GLY A 290 22.19 7.81 -2.61
N GLY A 291 21.99 8.93 -3.29
CA GLY A 291 20.65 9.40 -3.67
C GLY A 291 19.69 9.69 -2.50
N GLY A 292 20.22 9.91 -1.28
CA GLY A 292 19.40 10.11 -0.07
C GLY A 292 19.07 8.83 0.69
N TYR A 293 19.57 7.67 0.23
CA TYR A 293 19.35 6.36 0.83
C TYR A 293 20.68 5.73 1.25
N LYS A 294 20.60 4.84 2.24
CA LYS A 294 21.69 3.96 2.67
C LYS A 294 21.24 2.51 2.53
N ILE A 295 22.16 1.62 2.17
CA ILE A 295 21.92 0.17 2.15
C ILE A 295 22.67 -0.44 3.33
N TYR A 296 21.97 -1.28 4.09
CA TYR A 296 22.54 -2.02 5.21
C TYR A 296 22.41 -3.51 5.00
N GLU A 297 23.47 -4.23 5.34
CA GLU A 297 23.43 -5.64 5.70
C GLU A 297 23.43 -5.73 7.23
N ALA A 298 22.49 -6.47 7.82
CA ALA A 298 22.49 -6.77 9.25
C ALA A 298 22.37 -8.28 9.49
N ARG A 299 23.12 -8.83 10.45
CA ARG A 299 23.20 -10.28 10.72
C ARG A 299 22.77 -10.65 12.14
N ARG A 300 21.95 -11.71 12.25
CA ARG A 300 21.39 -12.22 13.52
C ARG A 300 22.38 -13.05 14.34
#